data_AF-A0A7S4F5K2-F1
#
_entry.id   AF-A0A7S4F5K2-F1
#
_cell.length_a   1.000
_cell.length_b   1.000
_cell.length_c   1.000
_cell.angle_alpha   90.00
_cell.angle_beta   90.00
_cell.angle_gamma   90.00
#
_symmetry.space_group_name_H-M   'P 1'
#
loop_
_entity.id
_entity.type
_entity.pdbx_description
1 polymer ?
#
loop_
_entity_poly.entity_id
_entity_poly.type
_entity_poly.pdbx_seq_one_letter_code
_entity_poly.pdbx_strand_id
1 'polypeptide(L)'
;AHARSALGARRVLVIDWDIHHGNGIQHMFESDPDVLYFSVHRYEKGDYFPGTKDAACTAVGVGAAAGLNVNVAWNTRGYGRPGDVEYLAVWRELLLPIAHEFAPDLIIVAAGFDAAEGDPLGGCHVTPHCYAELTRQLMAVGSGRLVLALEGGYSLVATRASAAGCMHALVGIDLPRAKPAPPAAREVKQLPKRLAARLSRTANLGNRKPEIAPARGDMRTSAPLLDKGARRCIDETKAVHRQFWRCLRE
;
A
#
# COMPACT_ATOMS: atom_id res chain seq x y z
N ALA A 1 -22.34 1.96 13.98
CA ALA A 1 -23.61 1.99 14.75
C ALA A 1 -24.30 0.61 14.83
N HIS A 2 -24.82 0.05 13.72
CA HIS A 2 -25.62 -1.20 13.75
C HIS A 2 -24.94 -2.39 14.43
N ALA A 3 -23.67 -2.67 14.11
CA ALA A 3 -22.93 -3.77 14.75
C ALA A 3 -22.79 -3.61 16.28
N ARG A 4 -22.70 -2.37 16.78
CA ARG A 4 -22.61 -2.09 18.22
C ARG A 4 -23.96 -2.31 18.90
N SER A 5 -25.03 -1.74 18.34
CA SER A 5 -26.36 -1.77 18.95
C SER A 5 -27.08 -3.11 18.81
N ALA A 6 -26.99 -3.76 17.66
CA ALA A 6 -27.72 -4.99 17.36
C ALA A 6 -26.90 -6.26 17.59
N LEU A 7 -25.57 -6.19 17.44
CA LEU A 7 -24.68 -7.36 17.45
C LEU A 7 -23.66 -7.36 18.60
N GLY A 8 -23.67 -6.31 19.45
CA GLY A 8 -22.82 -6.22 20.64
C GLY A 8 -21.32 -6.09 20.39
N ALA A 9 -20.89 -5.79 19.16
CA ALA A 9 -19.48 -5.50 18.86
C ALA A 9 -19.13 -4.15 19.48
N ARG A 10 -18.36 -4.09 20.56
CA ARG A 10 -18.09 -2.84 21.28
C ARG A 10 -17.02 -2.02 20.57
N ARG A 11 -15.88 -2.63 20.24
CA ARG A 11 -14.78 -2.00 19.50
C ARG A 11 -14.82 -2.39 18.02
N VAL A 12 -14.87 -1.40 17.14
CA VAL A 12 -14.89 -1.62 15.68
C VAL A 12 -13.64 -0.99 15.06
N LEU A 13 -12.92 -1.77 14.27
CA LEU A 13 -11.84 -1.26 13.42
C LEU A 13 -12.38 -1.07 12.00
N VAL A 14 -12.35 0.16 11.51
CA VAL A 14 -12.65 0.49 10.12
C VAL A 14 -11.33 0.75 9.41
N ILE A 15 -11.03 -0.06 8.39
CA ILE A 15 -9.85 0.08 7.54
C ILE A 15 -10.32 0.60 6.19
N ASP A 16 -9.71 1.67 5.72
CA ASP A 16 -9.92 2.22 4.39
C ASP A 16 -8.64 2.09 3.58
N TRP A 17 -8.69 1.23 2.55
CA TRP A 17 -7.60 1.05 1.61
C TRP A 17 -7.92 1.58 0.21
N ASP A 18 -9.05 2.27 0.05
CA ASP A 18 -9.31 3.07 -1.15
C ASP A 18 -8.18 4.08 -1.31
N ILE A 19 -7.78 4.37 -2.56
CA ILE A 19 -6.66 5.28 -2.77
C ILE A 19 -7.01 6.72 -2.36
N HIS A 20 -8.30 7.04 -2.22
CA HIS A 20 -8.78 8.31 -1.73
C HIS A 20 -9.09 8.22 -0.24
N HIS A 21 -8.84 9.32 0.49
CA HIS A 21 -9.19 9.38 1.90
C HIS A 21 -10.72 9.34 2.10
N GLY A 22 -11.22 8.38 2.87
CA GLY A 22 -12.60 8.29 3.33
C GLY A 22 -12.98 9.36 4.36
N ASN A 23 -12.97 10.64 3.95
CA ASN A 23 -13.28 11.78 4.79
C ASN A 23 -14.61 11.65 5.54
N GLY A 24 -15.64 11.09 4.90
CA GLY A 24 -16.94 10.86 5.54
C GLY A 24 -16.88 9.83 6.69
N ILE A 25 -16.08 8.78 6.56
CA ILE A 25 -15.87 7.77 7.62
C ILE A 25 -15.12 8.42 8.78
N GLN A 26 -14.05 9.16 8.49
CA GLN A 26 -13.27 9.89 9.48
C GLN A 26 -14.16 10.84 10.30
N HIS A 27 -14.91 11.73 9.65
CA HIS A 27 -15.79 12.69 10.34
C HIS A 27 -16.86 12.02 11.20
N MET A 28 -17.36 10.87 10.76
CA MET A 28 -18.38 10.13 11.52
C MET A 28 -17.86 9.57 12.85
N PHE A 29 -16.55 9.30 12.97
CA PHE A 29 -15.95 8.64 14.13
C PHE A 29 -14.85 9.45 14.83
N GLU A 30 -14.57 10.68 14.40
CA GLU A 30 -13.47 11.50 14.92
C GLU A 30 -13.49 11.70 16.44
N SER A 31 -14.65 11.56 17.08
CA SER A 31 -14.86 11.71 18.53
C SER A 31 -15.34 10.42 19.22
N ASP A 32 -15.44 9.29 18.51
CA ASP A 32 -15.97 8.02 19.04
C ASP A 32 -14.83 7.13 19.59
N PRO A 33 -14.70 6.95 20.92
CA PRO A 33 -13.59 6.21 21.52
C PRO A 33 -13.67 4.68 21.29
N ASP A 34 -14.77 4.20 20.72
CA ASP A 34 -15.00 2.78 20.45
C ASP A 34 -14.75 2.40 18.98
N VAL A 35 -14.38 3.36 18.13
CA VAL A 35 -14.09 3.13 16.71
C VAL A 35 -12.69 3.60 16.38
N LEU A 36 -11.86 2.68 15.88
CA LEU A 36 -10.57 3.00 15.28
C LEU A 36 -10.76 3.11 13.77
N TYR A 37 -10.49 4.28 13.21
CA TYR A 37 -10.40 4.49 11.78
C TYR A 37 -8.94 4.48 11.33
N PHE A 38 -8.62 3.67 10.33
CA PHE A 38 -7.30 3.57 9.74
C PHE A 38 -7.43 3.71 8.23
N SER A 39 -6.80 4.73 7.64
CA SER A 39 -6.83 4.97 6.20
C SER A 39 -5.41 4.99 5.62
N VAL A 40 -5.23 4.35 4.48
CA VAL A 40 -4.02 4.46 3.65
C VAL A 40 -4.41 5.01 2.28
N HIS A 41 -4.01 6.22 1.97
CA HIS A 41 -4.51 6.93 0.80
C HIS A 41 -3.44 7.83 0.20
N ARG A 42 -3.63 8.20 -1.07
CA ARG A 42 -2.81 9.21 -1.73
C ARG A 42 -3.25 10.60 -1.27
N TYR A 43 -2.30 11.39 -0.79
CA TYR A 43 -2.58 12.71 -0.23
C TYR A 43 -1.85 13.83 -0.97
N GLU A 44 -0.57 13.62 -1.27
CA GLU A 44 0.28 14.59 -1.98
C GLU A 44 0.18 16.01 -1.40
N LYS A 45 0.23 16.08 -0.06
CA LYS A 45 0.13 17.32 0.74
C LYS A 45 -1.16 18.10 0.50
N GLY A 46 -2.25 17.40 0.16
CA GLY A 46 -3.55 17.99 -0.13
C GLY A 46 -3.83 18.20 -1.62
N ASP A 47 -2.87 17.89 -2.50
CA ASP A 47 -3.03 18.03 -3.96
C ASP A 47 -3.77 16.86 -4.62
N TYR A 48 -4.18 15.84 -3.86
CA TYR A 48 -4.94 14.69 -4.37
C TYR A 48 -6.33 14.62 -3.73
N PHE A 49 -7.33 14.24 -4.51
CA PHE A 49 -8.73 14.19 -4.07
C PHE A 49 -8.88 13.27 -2.83
N PRO A 50 -9.69 13.64 -1.82
CA PRO A 50 -10.52 14.85 -1.72
C PRO A 50 -9.77 16.13 -1.31
N GLY A 51 -8.47 16.03 -0.99
CA GLY A 51 -7.60 17.19 -0.74
C GLY A 51 -7.88 17.90 0.58
N THR A 52 -8.63 17.28 1.49
CA THR A 52 -8.97 17.88 2.77
C THR A 52 -7.76 17.84 3.71
N LYS A 53 -7.55 18.90 4.49
CA LYS A 53 -6.36 19.02 5.36
C LYS A 53 -6.29 17.94 6.43
N ASP A 54 -7.44 17.43 6.83
CA ASP A 54 -7.60 16.39 7.84
C ASP A 54 -7.31 14.97 7.28
N ALA A 55 -6.98 14.82 6.00
CA ALA A 55 -6.38 13.59 5.48
C ALA A 55 -4.89 13.47 5.85
N ALA A 56 -4.25 14.52 6.38
CA ALA A 56 -2.87 14.44 6.83
C ALA A 56 -2.67 13.47 8.01
N CYS A 57 -1.47 12.90 8.13
CA CYS A 57 -1.10 12.00 9.24
C CYS A 57 -1.17 12.63 10.64
N THR A 58 -1.28 13.96 10.71
CA THR A 58 -1.43 14.70 11.97
C THR A 58 -2.88 14.79 12.47
N ALA A 59 -3.87 14.38 11.67
CA ALA A 59 -5.26 14.31 12.07
C ALA A 59 -5.52 13.01 12.85
N VAL A 60 -5.58 13.10 14.17
CA VAL A 60 -5.55 11.93 15.07
C VAL A 60 -6.87 11.65 15.80
N GLY A 61 -7.94 12.37 15.45
CA GLY A 61 -9.20 12.36 16.20
C GLY A 61 -9.21 13.42 17.32
N VAL A 62 -10.33 13.54 18.01
CA VAL A 62 -10.58 14.60 19.00
C VAL A 62 -11.07 14.05 20.33
N GLY A 63 -10.84 14.81 21.40
CA GLY A 63 -11.31 14.48 22.74
C GLY A 63 -10.83 13.12 23.21
N ALA A 64 -11.75 12.27 23.66
CA ALA A 64 -11.46 10.93 24.15
C ALA A 64 -11.01 9.94 23.05
N ALA A 65 -11.23 10.27 21.78
CA ALA A 65 -10.85 9.44 20.63
C ALA A 65 -9.50 9.84 20.02
N ALA A 66 -8.76 10.78 20.63
CA ALA A 66 -7.43 11.15 20.16
C ALA A 66 -6.49 9.92 20.12
N GLY A 67 -5.91 9.66 18.95
CA GLY A 67 -5.11 8.48 18.64
C GLY A 67 -5.86 7.40 17.85
N LEU A 68 -7.19 7.45 17.77
CA LEU A 68 -8.04 6.47 17.08
C LEU A 68 -8.40 6.83 15.64
N ASN A 69 -7.79 7.88 15.09
CA ASN A 69 -7.81 8.17 13.66
C ASN A 69 -6.37 8.09 13.13
N VAL A 70 -6.07 7.13 12.26
CA VAL A 70 -4.72 6.89 11.73
C VAL A 70 -4.72 7.09 10.22
N ASN A 71 -4.05 8.13 9.76
CA ASN A 71 -3.91 8.43 8.33
C ASN A 71 -2.49 8.17 7.84
N VAL A 72 -2.32 7.15 7.00
CA VAL A 72 -1.10 6.94 6.22
C VAL A 72 -1.24 7.67 4.88
N ALA A 73 -0.81 8.92 4.89
CA ALA A 73 -0.96 9.85 3.78
C ALA A 73 0.23 9.78 2.81
N TRP A 74 0.06 9.16 1.63
CA TRP A 74 1.13 9.06 0.64
C TRP A 74 1.45 10.44 0.03
N ASN A 75 2.64 10.93 0.36
CA ASN A 75 3.27 12.14 -0.17
C ASN A 75 4.47 11.77 -1.05
N THR A 76 4.22 10.95 -2.08
CA THR A 76 5.25 10.29 -2.90
C THR A 76 5.52 10.98 -4.24
N ARG A 77 4.99 12.18 -4.48
CA ARG A 77 5.33 12.96 -5.68
C ARG A 77 6.84 13.15 -5.79
N GLY A 78 7.42 12.71 -6.90
CA GLY A 78 8.87 12.72 -7.14
C GLY A 78 9.59 11.44 -6.69
N TYR A 79 8.87 10.43 -6.20
CA TYR A 79 9.36 9.12 -5.80
C TYR A 79 8.65 8.00 -6.58
N GLY A 80 8.96 6.74 -6.28
CA GLY A 80 8.20 5.58 -6.76
C GLY A 80 6.77 5.61 -6.23
N ARG A 81 5.82 5.12 -7.03
CA ARG A 81 4.43 4.99 -6.60
C ARG A 81 4.27 3.75 -5.72
N PRO A 82 3.48 3.82 -4.62
CA PRO A 82 3.26 2.69 -3.73
C PRO A 82 2.73 1.46 -4.48
N GLY A 83 3.27 0.29 -4.14
CA GLY A 83 2.74 -1.01 -4.55
C GLY A 83 2.75 -1.99 -3.39
N ASP A 84 2.87 -3.29 -3.70
CA ASP A 84 2.76 -4.37 -2.72
C ASP A 84 3.69 -4.21 -1.51
N VAL A 85 4.95 -3.84 -1.74
CA VAL A 85 5.96 -3.71 -0.67
C VAL A 85 5.58 -2.61 0.32
N GLU A 86 5.09 -1.48 -0.19
CA GLU A 86 4.67 -0.34 0.61
C GLU A 86 3.42 -0.64 1.44
N TYR A 87 2.39 -1.24 0.83
CA TYR A 87 1.16 -1.61 1.55
C TYR A 87 1.42 -2.68 2.61
N LEU A 88 2.24 -3.70 2.29
CA LEU A 88 2.64 -4.72 3.27
C LEU A 88 3.50 -4.13 4.40
N ALA A 89 4.29 -3.10 4.13
CA ALA A 89 5.02 -2.38 5.18
C ALA A 89 4.09 -1.60 6.10
N VAL A 90 3.05 -0.94 5.56
CA VAL A 90 2.00 -0.29 6.38
C VAL A 90 1.31 -1.30 7.29
N TRP A 91 0.95 -2.47 6.76
CA TRP A 91 0.33 -3.53 7.56
C TRP A 91 1.23 -3.97 8.71
N ARG A 92 2.48 -4.32 8.40
CA ARG A 92 3.44 -4.85 9.37
C ARG A 92 3.82 -3.82 10.45
N GLU A 93 4.04 -2.57 10.06
CA GLU A 93 4.71 -1.58 10.92
C GLU A 93 3.74 -0.62 11.61
N LEU A 94 2.50 -0.53 11.14
CA LEU A 94 1.48 0.37 11.69
C LEU A 94 0.18 -0.37 11.99
N LEU A 95 -0.52 -0.88 10.97
CA LEU A 95 -1.90 -1.36 11.13
C LEU A 95 -1.99 -2.56 12.07
N LEU A 96 -1.23 -3.63 11.84
CA LEU A 96 -1.33 -4.85 12.65
C LEU A 96 -0.92 -4.60 14.12
N PRO A 97 0.21 -3.94 14.43
CA PRO A 97 0.54 -3.60 15.82
C PRO A 97 -0.57 -2.80 16.51
N ILE A 98 -1.12 -1.78 15.84
CA ILE A 98 -2.21 -0.96 16.37
C ILE A 98 -3.48 -1.80 16.56
N ALA A 99 -3.86 -2.60 15.57
CA ALA A 99 -5.06 -3.42 15.60
C ALA A 99 -5.01 -4.49 16.70
N HIS A 100 -3.84 -5.09 16.94
CA HIS A 100 -3.64 -6.02 18.05
C HIS A 100 -3.74 -5.33 19.42
N GLU A 101 -3.18 -4.11 19.57
CA GLU A 101 -3.32 -3.32 20.80
C GLU A 101 -4.77 -2.84 21.02
N PHE A 102 -5.47 -2.45 19.96
CA PHE A 102 -6.88 -2.02 19.99
C PHE A 102 -7.84 -3.19 20.26
N ALA A 103 -7.49 -4.40 19.81
CA ALA A 103 -8.27 -5.63 19.97
C ALA A 103 -9.74 -5.48 19.51
N PRO A 104 -10.01 -5.29 18.20
CA PRO A 104 -11.37 -5.08 17.69
C PRO A 104 -12.26 -6.33 17.83
N ASP A 105 -13.55 -6.11 18.06
CA ASP A 105 -14.58 -7.16 18.03
C ASP A 105 -15.05 -7.45 16.59
N LEU A 106 -14.93 -6.46 15.70
CA LEU A 106 -15.31 -6.50 14.28
C LEU A 106 -14.35 -5.62 13.47
N ILE A 107 -13.96 -6.12 12.30
CA ILE A 107 -13.22 -5.37 11.29
C ILE A 107 -14.12 -5.12 10.07
N ILE A 108 -14.19 -3.87 9.62
CA ILE A 108 -14.87 -3.47 8.39
C ILE A 108 -13.83 -2.84 7.49
N VAL A 109 -13.74 -3.30 6.24
CA VAL A 109 -12.85 -2.73 5.23
C VAL A 109 -13.67 -1.99 4.19
N ALA A 110 -13.47 -0.68 4.09
CA ALA A 110 -13.87 0.13 2.95
C ALA A 110 -12.91 -0.22 1.79
N ALA A 111 -13.37 -1.14 0.95
CA ALA A 111 -12.54 -1.92 0.06
C ALA A 111 -12.52 -1.35 -1.37
N GLY A 112 -11.89 -0.20 -1.53
CA GLY A 112 -11.58 0.37 -2.84
C GLY A 112 -10.46 -0.37 -3.56
N PHE A 113 -10.57 -0.50 -4.89
CA PHE A 113 -9.56 -1.18 -5.72
C PHE A 113 -8.90 -0.25 -6.75
N ASP A 114 -8.93 1.06 -6.50
CA ASP A 114 -8.30 2.08 -7.34
C ASP A 114 -6.81 2.33 -7.02
N ALA A 115 -6.29 1.79 -5.91
CA ALA A 115 -4.84 1.65 -5.72
C ALA A 115 -4.23 0.50 -6.55
N ALA A 116 -5.06 -0.30 -7.22
CA ALA A 116 -4.62 -1.47 -7.95
C ALA A 116 -3.77 -1.13 -9.18
N GLU A 117 -2.85 -2.03 -9.52
CA GLU A 117 -2.10 -1.92 -10.77
C GLU A 117 -3.03 -1.90 -11.98
N GLY A 118 -2.89 -0.86 -12.81
CA GLY A 118 -3.71 -0.66 -14.00
C GLY A 118 -5.03 0.09 -13.78
N ASP A 119 -5.29 0.58 -12.56
CA ASP A 119 -6.34 1.58 -12.36
C ASP A 119 -5.98 2.92 -13.03
N PRO A 120 -6.91 3.58 -13.74
CA PRO A 120 -6.62 4.82 -14.46
C PRO A 120 -6.48 6.07 -13.58
N LEU A 121 -6.92 6.03 -12.31
CA LEU A 121 -7.00 7.22 -11.45
C LEU A 121 -6.02 7.19 -10.26
N GLY A 122 -5.88 6.05 -9.58
CA GLY A 122 -5.09 5.98 -8.33
C GLY A 122 -3.60 6.18 -8.53
N GLY A 123 -3.05 5.60 -9.59
CA GLY A 123 -1.63 5.69 -9.94
C GLY A 123 -0.71 4.95 -8.97
N CYS A 124 -1.21 3.88 -8.34
CA CYS A 124 -0.44 2.93 -7.54
C CYS A 124 -0.32 1.58 -8.27
N HIS A 125 0.40 0.63 -7.65
CA HIS A 125 0.75 -0.66 -8.24
C HIS A 125 0.44 -1.84 -7.31
N VAL A 126 -0.71 -1.79 -6.62
CA VAL A 126 -1.12 -2.89 -5.73
C VAL A 126 -1.67 -4.05 -6.55
N THR A 127 -1.08 -5.23 -6.39
CA THR A 127 -1.49 -6.41 -7.15
C THR A 127 -2.68 -7.12 -6.49
N PRO A 128 -3.46 -7.92 -7.24
CA PRO A 128 -4.47 -8.79 -6.67
C PRO A 128 -3.94 -9.75 -5.58
N HIS A 129 -2.67 -10.17 -5.69
CA HIS A 129 -2.04 -11.01 -4.69
C HIS A 129 -1.81 -10.24 -3.37
N CYS A 130 -1.44 -8.96 -3.46
CA CYS A 130 -1.31 -8.12 -2.28
C CYS A 130 -2.67 -7.96 -1.58
N TYR A 131 -3.75 -7.61 -2.29
CA TYR A 131 -5.08 -7.52 -1.67
C TYR A 131 -5.51 -8.82 -0.98
N ALA A 132 -5.22 -9.98 -1.56
CA ALA A 132 -5.44 -11.27 -0.90
C ALA A 132 -4.62 -11.39 0.39
N GLU A 133 -3.36 -10.99 0.38
CA GLU A 133 -2.48 -11.03 1.54
C GLU A 133 -2.89 -10.06 2.65
N LEU A 134 -3.24 -8.81 2.29
CA LEU A 134 -3.80 -7.82 3.22
C LEU A 134 -5.06 -8.38 3.89
N THR A 135 -5.94 -9.04 3.12
CA THR A 135 -7.15 -9.70 3.63
C THR A 135 -6.81 -10.83 4.60
N ARG A 136 -5.90 -11.75 4.24
CA ARG A 136 -5.50 -12.87 5.12
C ARG A 136 -4.94 -12.37 6.45
N GLN A 137 -4.10 -11.35 6.43
CA GLN A 137 -3.53 -10.79 7.65
C GLN A 137 -4.60 -10.24 8.58
N LEU A 138 -5.66 -9.61 8.04
CA LEU A 138 -6.79 -9.12 8.83
C LEU A 138 -7.67 -10.25 9.40
N MET A 139 -7.81 -11.37 8.70
CA MET A 139 -8.55 -12.54 9.20
C MET A 139 -7.91 -13.13 10.47
N ALA A 140 -6.61 -12.91 10.68
CA ALA A 140 -5.89 -13.36 11.87
C ALA A 140 -6.01 -12.38 13.07
N VAL A 141 -6.66 -11.22 12.90
CA VAL A 141 -6.81 -10.22 13.96
C VAL A 141 -8.09 -10.45 14.75
N GLY A 142 -7.98 -10.39 16.08
CA GLY A 142 -9.12 -10.45 17.00
C GLY A 142 -9.92 -11.74 16.85
N SER A 143 -11.23 -11.61 16.65
CA SER A 143 -12.14 -12.74 16.48
C SER A 143 -12.22 -13.28 15.04
N GLY A 144 -11.45 -12.72 14.10
CA GLY A 144 -11.53 -13.04 12.66
C GLY A 144 -12.82 -12.58 11.98
N ARG A 145 -13.67 -11.80 12.66
CA ARG A 145 -14.88 -11.21 12.09
C ARG A 145 -14.52 -10.04 11.18
N LEU A 146 -14.58 -10.28 9.88
CA LEU A 146 -14.14 -9.37 8.84
C LEU A 146 -15.24 -9.20 7.78
N VAL A 147 -15.50 -7.96 7.39
CA VAL A 147 -16.37 -7.62 6.25
C VAL A 147 -15.61 -6.71 5.31
N LEU A 148 -15.63 -7.00 4.00
CA LEU A 148 -15.14 -6.12 2.96
C LEU A 148 -16.35 -5.54 2.21
N ALA A 149 -16.45 -4.22 2.12
CA ALA A 149 -17.49 -3.51 1.39
C ALA A 149 -16.84 -2.74 0.24
N LEU A 150 -17.28 -2.98 -1.00
CA LEU A 150 -16.69 -2.35 -2.19
C LEU A 150 -16.86 -0.82 -2.15
N GLU A 151 -15.78 -0.10 -2.47
CA GLU A 151 -15.77 1.37 -2.65
C GLU A 151 -15.35 1.73 -4.10
N GLY A 152 -14.22 2.42 -4.29
CA GLY A 152 -13.66 2.79 -5.60
C GLY A 152 -13.05 1.63 -6.39
N GLY A 153 -12.48 1.95 -7.55
CA GLY A 153 -11.90 1.01 -8.51
C GLY A 153 -12.52 1.15 -9.89
N TYR A 154 -11.77 1.76 -10.81
CA TYR A 154 -12.29 2.26 -12.08
C TYR A 154 -11.78 1.45 -13.29
N SER A 155 -10.92 0.46 -13.04
CA SER A 155 -10.57 -0.58 -14.01
C SER A 155 -11.35 -1.85 -13.72
N LEU A 156 -12.29 -2.21 -14.61
CA LEU A 156 -13.05 -3.47 -14.47
C LEU A 156 -12.15 -4.70 -14.36
N VAL A 157 -10.98 -4.67 -15.02
CA VAL A 157 -10.01 -5.77 -14.97
C VAL A 157 -9.32 -5.82 -13.62
N ALA A 158 -8.80 -4.69 -13.14
CA ALA A 158 -8.09 -4.62 -11.87
C ALA A 158 -9.04 -4.88 -10.69
N THR A 159 -10.19 -4.21 -10.65
CA THR A 159 -11.23 -4.39 -9.62
C THR A 159 -11.68 -5.84 -9.53
N ARG A 160 -12.00 -6.49 -10.67
CA ARG A 160 -12.39 -7.90 -10.69
C ARG A 160 -11.29 -8.80 -10.14
N ALA A 161 -10.05 -8.60 -10.56
CA ALA A 161 -8.93 -9.43 -10.14
C ALA A 161 -8.63 -9.27 -8.65
N SER A 162 -8.60 -8.03 -8.15
CA SER A 162 -8.36 -7.72 -6.73
C SER A 162 -9.48 -8.21 -5.82
N ALA A 163 -10.74 -7.97 -6.19
CA ALA A 163 -11.89 -8.51 -5.46
C ALA A 163 -11.88 -10.05 -5.43
N ALA A 164 -11.56 -10.70 -6.56
CA ALA A 164 -11.40 -12.16 -6.59
C ALA A 164 -10.26 -12.64 -5.67
N GLY A 165 -9.16 -11.89 -5.60
CA GLY A 165 -8.07 -12.16 -4.66
C GLY A 165 -8.50 -12.12 -3.19
N CYS A 166 -9.26 -11.08 -2.80
CA CYS A 166 -9.88 -10.99 -1.47
C CYS A 166 -10.83 -12.16 -1.22
N MET A 167 -11.70 -12.50 -2.17
CA MET A 167 -12.63 -13.61 -2.04
C MET A 167 -11.90 -14.94 -1.85
N HIS A 168 -10.84 -15.21 -2.63
CA HIS A 168 -10.02 -16.39 -2.45
C HIS A 168 -9.41 -16.46 -1.04
N ALA A 169 -8.90 -15.35 -0.50
CA ALA A 169 -8.42 -15.29 0.88
C ALA A 169 -9.53 -15.66 1.88
N LEU A 170 -10.72 -15.05 1.75
CA LEU A 170 -11.86 -15.28 2.64
C LEU A 170 -12.35 -16.74 2.64
N VAL A 171 -12.29 -17.43 1.50
CA VAL A 171 -12.70 -18.84 1.38
C VAL A 171 -11.54 -19.84 1.56
N GLY A 172 -10.33 -19.37 1.90
CA GLY A 172 -9.17 -20.23 2.15
C GLY A 172 -8.54 -20.85 0.90
N ILE A 173 -8.64 -20.19 -0.25
CA ILE A 173 -8.00 -20.59 -1.52
C ILE A 173 -6.72 -19.79 -1.73
N ASP A 174 -5.61 -20.48 -1.99
CA ASP A 174 -4.36 -19.84 -2.38
C ASP A 174 -4.38 -19.39 -3.83
N LEU A 175 -3.99 -18.13 -4.07
CA LEU A 175 -3.76 -17.65 -5.42
C LEU A 175 -2.49 -18.31 -5.99
N PRO A 176 -2.51 -18.74 -7.27
CA PRO A 176 -1.29 -19.15 -7.95
C PRO A 176 -0.28 -18.01 -7.88
N ARG A 177 0.95 -18.29 -7.45
CA ARG A 177 2.03 -17.29 -7.46
C ARG A 177 2.15 -16.72 -8.87
N ALA A 178 2.07 -15.39 -8.99
CA ALA A 178 2.35 -14.72 -10.25
C ALA A 178 3.75 -15.10 -10.71
N LYS A 179 3.89 -15.56 -11.96
CA LYS A 179 5.21 -15.71 -12.57
C LYS A 179 5.82 -14.31 -12.64
N PRO A 180 7.11 -14.13 -12.30
CA PRO A 180 7.75 -12.84 -12.47
C PRO A 180 7.54 -12.40 -13.91
N ALA A 181 7.05 -11.17 -14.09
CA ALA A 181 6.95 -10.58 -15.41
C ALA A 181 8.35 -10.67 -16.05
N PRO A 182 8.47 -11.10 -17.33
CA PRO A 182 9.74 -10.98 -18.02
C PRO A 182 10.20 -9.53 -17.87
N PRO A 183 11.50 -9.28 -17.61
CA PRO A 183 12.00 -7.93 -17.43
C PRO A 183 11.50 -7.10 -18.62
N ALA A 184 10.80 -6.01 -18.33
CA ALA A 184 10.30 -5.11 -19.36
C ALA A 184 11.48 -4.83 -20.29
N ALA A 185 11.38 -5.29 -21.53
CA ALA A 185 12.36 -4.95 -22.54
C ALA A 185 12.36 -3.43 -22.58
N ARG A 186 13.40 -2.81 -22.01
CA ARG A 186 13.68 -1.41 -22.31
C ARG A 186 13.76 -1.38 -23.82
N GLU A 187 12.75 -0.84 -24.48
CA GLU A 187 12.91 -0.37 -25.84
C GLU A 187 14.03 0.67 -25.76
N VAL A 188 15.24 0.21 -26.02
CA VAL A 188 16.35 1.06 -26.38
C VAL A 188 15.90 1.63 -27.71
N LYS A 189 15.21 2.79 -27.68
CA LYS A 189 15.04 3.63 -28.85
C LYS A 189 16.43 3.80 -29.42
N GLN A 190 16.67 3.19 -30.58
CA GLN A 190 17.94 3.25 -31.27
C GLN A 190 18.36 4.72 -31.35
N LEU A 191 19.50 5.03 -30.72
CA LEU A 191 20.14 6.33 -30.85
C LEU A 191 20.30 6.62 -32.37
N PRO A 192 19.89 7.79 -32.88
CA PRO A 192 20.06 8.11 -34.29
C PRO A 192 21.53 7.93 -34.70
N LYS A 193 21.78 7.34 -35.89
CA LYS A 193 23.09 7.01 -36.47
C LYS A 193 24.07 8.19 -36.68
N ARG A 194 23.90 9.33 -36.01
CA ARG A 194 24.79 10.51 -36.10
C ARG A 194 25.84 10.59 -34.99
N LEU A 195 25.84 9.70 -34.00
CA LEU A 195 26.86 9.66 -32.95
C LEU A 195 27.85 8.47 -33.06
N ALA A 196 27.78 7.67 -34.13
CA ALA A 196 28.77 6.60 -34.40
C ALA A 196 30.01 7.10 -35.15
N ALA A 197 29.99 8.32 -35.71
CA ALA A 197 31.07 8.85 -36.54
C ALA A 197 32.16 9.61 -35.76
N ARG A 198 32.14 9.60 -34.42
CA ARG A 198 33.05 10.42 -33.59
C ARG A 198 33.96 9.63 -32.65
N LEU A 199 34.01 8.30 -32.78
CA LEU A 199 34.93 7.44 -32.02
C LEU A 199 35.94 6.66 -32.89
N SER A 200 36.00 6.92 -34.20
CA SER A 200 37.00 6.32 -35.11
C SER A 200 38.29 7.15 -35.22
N ARG A 201 38.74 7.73 -34.11
CA ARG A 201 40.09 8.31 -33.99
C ARG A 201 40.63 8.14 -32.57
N THR A 202 40.98 6.92 -32.20
CA THR A 202 42.15 6.65 -31.34
C THR A 202 42.47 5.16 -31.35
N ALA A 203 43.76 4.88 -31.57
CA ALA A 203 44.47 3.66 -31.20
C ALA A 203 44.18 2.38 -31.99
N ASN A 204 44.81 2.32 -33.17
CA ASN A 204 45.53 1.12 -33.60
C ASN A 204 46.64 0.83 -32.57
N LEU A 205 46.61 -0.30 -31.87
CA LEU A 205 47.77 -1.00 -31.27
C LEU A 205 47.30 -2.27 -30.53
N GLY A 206 47.79 -3.43 -30.98
CA GLY A 206 47.96 -4.61 -30.11
C GLY A 206 46.94 -5.76 -30.27
N ASN A 207 47.32 -6.75 -31.08
CA ASN A 207 46.75 -8.10 -31.10
C ASN A 207 46.79 -8.76 -29.70
N ARG A 208 45.64 -8.97 -29.06
CA ARG A 208 45.37 -10.11 -28.15
C ARG A 208 43.89 -10.50 -28.23
N LYS A 209 43.60 -11.78 -28.48
CA LYS A 209 42.23 -12.34 -28.38
C LYS A 209 41.76 -12.25 -26.92
N PRO A 210 40.56 -11.75 -26.63
CA PRO A 210 39.96 -11.92 -25.31
C PRO A 210 39.31 -13.31 -25.23
N GLU A 211 39.69 -14.06 -24.21
CA GLU A 211 39.07 -15.31 -23.78
C GLU A 211 37.72 -14.97 -23.14
N ILE A 212 36.62 -15.47 -23.70
CA ILE A 212 35.27 -15.25 -23.16
C ILE A 212 35.05 -16.27 -22.05
N ALA A 213 35.32 -15.87 -20.81
CA ALA A 213 34.82 -16.57 -19.64
C ALA A 213 33.29 -16.42 -19.57
N PRO A 214 32.51 -17.47 -19.25
CA PRO A 214 31.08 -17.33 -19.08
C PRO A 214 30.84 -16.49 -17.83
N ALA A 215 30.26 -15.30 -18.01
CA ALA A 215 29.75 -14.50 -16.92
C ALA A 215 28.61 -15.29 -16.24
N ARG A 216 28.92 -15.96 -15.14
CA ARG A 216 27.92 -16.39 -14.15
C ARG A 216 27.44 -15.12 -13.45
N GLY A 217 26.55 -14.38 -14.10
CA GLY A 217 25.75 -13.36 -13.45
C GLY A 217 24.76 -14.06 -12.54
N ASP A 218 25.05 -14.04 -11.23
CA ASP A 218 24.11 -14.44 -10.19
C ASP A 218 22.89 -13.50 -10.28
N MET A 219 21.83 -13.94 -11.00
CA MET A 219 20.53 -13.27 -11.00
C MET A 219 19.84 -13.55 -9.67
N ARG A 220 20.37 -12.96 -8.59
CA ARG A 220 19.57 -12.70 -7.41
C ARG A 220 18.59 -11.59 -7.77
N THR A 221 17.36 -11.98 -8.07
CA THR A 221 16.23 -11.05 -8.01
C THR A 221 16.14 -10.53 -6.58
N SER A 222 16.81 -9.41 -6.30
CA SER A 222 16.66 -8.73 -5.01
C SER A 222 15.19 -8.37 -4.86
N ALA A 223 14.57 -8.79 -3.76
CA ALA A 223 13.22 -8.38 -3.43
C ALA A 223 13.10 -6.84 -3.60
N PRO A 224 12.00 -6.34 -4.19
CA PRO A 224 11.83 -4.91 -4.37
C PRO A 224 11.98 -4.20 -3.01
N LEU A 225 12.85 -3.20 -2.97
CA LEU A 225 13.11 -2.41 -1.77
C LEU A 225 12.01 -1.36 -1.64
N LEU A 226 11.56 -1.15 -0.40
CA LEU A 226 10.58 -0.13 -0.05
C LEU A 226 11.02 1.25 -0.55
N ASP A 227 10.15 1.95 -1.26
CA ASP A 227 10.42 3.29 -1.78
C ASP A 227 10.71 4.30 -0.64
N LYS A 228 11.63 5.22 -0.89
CA LYS A 228 12.07 6.22 0.11
C LYS A 228 10.97 7.19 0.52
N GLY A 229 10.11 7.59 -0.42
CA GLY A 229 8.97 8.46 -0.15
C GLY A 229 7.94 7.75 0.71
N ALA A 230 7.64 6.48 0.39
CA ALA A 230 6.74 5.67 1.19
C ALA A 230 7.28 5.40 2.60
N ARG A 231 8.56 5.00 2.73
CA ARG A 231 9.26 4.86 4.03
C ARG A 231 9.08 6.12 4.88
N ARG A 232 9.33 7.30 4.31
CA ARG A 232 9.15 8.56 5.02
C ARG A 232 7.72 8.76 5.53
N CYS A 233 6.71 8.46 4.72
CA CYS A 233 5.31 8.61 5.13
C CYS A 233 4.95 7.65 6.29
N ILE A 234 5.46 6.42 6.26
CA ILE A 234 5.29 5.44 7.35
C ILE A 234 5.95 5.95 8.62
N ASP A 235 7.20 6.43 8.53
CA ASP A 235 7.95 6.90 9.70
C ASP A 235 7.31 8.16 10.32
N GLU A 236 6.84 9.09 9.50
CA GLU A 236 6.10 10.28 9.95
C GLU A 236 4.81 9.90 10.68
N THR A 237 4.05 8.96 10.12
CA THR A 237 2.82 8.44 10.76
C THR A 237 3.15 7.74 12.08
N LYS A 238 4.18 6.88 12.11
CA LYS A 238 4.64 6.22 13.35
C LYS A 238 5.05 7.24 14.41
N ALA A 239 5.76 8.30 14.02
CA ALA A 239 6.22 9.35 14.92
C ALA A 239 5.06 10.14 15.56
N VAL A 240 3.98 10.40 14.82
CA VAL A 240 2.75 11.01 15.37
C VAL A 240 2.07 10.05 16.35
N HIS A 241 1.97 8.78 15.99
CA HIS A 241 1.14 7.82 16.73
C HIS A 241 1.81 7.16 17.94
N ARG A 242 3.14 7.20 18.07
CA ARG A 242 3.87 6.65 19.24
C ARG A 242 3.43 7.20 20.59
N GLN A 243 2.86 8.41 20.62
CA GLN A 243 2.34 8.98 21.87
C GLN A 243 1.04 8.27 22.33
N PHE A 244 0.25 7.74 21.40
CA PHE A 244 -1.03 7.09 21.68
C PHE A 244 -0.90 5.57 21.83
N TRP A 245 -0.05 4.94 21.02
CA TRP A 245 0.08 3.48 20.92
C TRP A 245 1.40 2.99 21.50
N ARG A 246 1.35 2.02 22.42
CA ARG A 246 2.56 1.47 23.07
C ARG A 246 3.37 0.65 22.09
N CYS A 247 2.71 -0.12 21.23
CA CYS A 247 3.31 -0.96 20.21
C CYS A 247 4.19 -0.21 19.19
N LEU A 248 4.11 1.12 19.14
CA LEU A 248 4.91 1.96 18.24
C LEU A 248 6.09 2.66 18.92
N ARG A 249 6.26 2.49 20.24
CA ARG A 249 7.37 3.09 21.02
C ARG A 249 8.63 2.23 21.02
N GLU A 250 8.46 0.95 20.69
CA GLU A 250 9.50 -0.07 20.53
C GLU A 250 10.00 -0.11 19.08
#